data_AF-A0A4U6W8P8-F1
#
_entry.id   AF-A0A4U6W8P8-F1
#
_cell.length_a   1.000
_cell.length_b   1.000
_cell.length_c   1.000
_cell.angle_alpha   90.00
_cell.angle_beta   90.00
_cell.angle_gamma   90.00
#
_symmetry.space_group_name_H-M   'P 1'
#
loop_
_entity.id
_entity.type
_entity.pdbx_description
1 polymer ?
#
loop_
_entity_poly.entity_id
_entity_poly.type
_entity_poly.pdbx_seq_one_letter_code
_entity_poly.pdbx_strand_id
1 'polypeptide(L)'
;MPALLATILTASSSSRSPARGAAPARTCLSIAVRRPSFPSRCRRGRGKKPNPGPTAPPLLLLPRSLLPLWLDRCLHLHALAAAGLALALAASLLPAAHASSSVGARSPLDAAAYPCEDVRRYYVGLDGLAGDELRTKLAAVVSPHAALRYKDVWEALKILDAADAEHPEASSEVIEIYSQRAAPKILAGKPDGWNREHLWPRSYGLTYGPSLTDLHNIRPADVNVNSSRGNKYFGECTATSINCVRPANHEAASDTETDTEKWAPPFQVRGDVARSLMYMAVSYGSGQKDGAPHLELSDSPSIQRRKMGLLSALLRWNELDPPSRSEQLRNDRVCNLYQHNRNPFVDHPEYANLIWRNPPAESSPFTGKSQKAWVNEFHYENKGKDENEFIEVVIHTSLDAKDLMLTLYNGANGRMYRSLNLADREVFTVTEGSSGYLLYTVCTPLQNGPADGIALIYCRDMRKAKVLDFLSYEGRLRAQDGPAKGVISTDIMFKETEESSDRDSLGLSGSKIGEFAWRKMVGNATPGKLNAGQMF
;
A
#
# COMPACT_ATOMS: atom_id res chain seq x y z
N MET A 1 -51.54 16.09 46.32
CA MET A 1 -51.49 17.40 47.01
C MET A 1 -50.28 17.41 47.92
N PRO A 2 -49.53 18.52 48.05
CA PRO A 2 -49.25 19.63 47.11
C PRO A 2 -47.98 19.31 46.26
N ALA A 3 -47.65 19.88 45.08
CA ALA A 3 -47.44 21.29 44.68
C ALA A 3 -46.20 21.93 45.38
N LEU A 4 -45.30 22.72 44.75
CA LEU A 4 -45.36 23.72 43.66
C LEU A 4 -44.05 23.71 42.81
N LEU A 5 -44.05 24.12 41.51
CA LEU A 5 -43.58 25.43 40.92
C LEU A 5 -42.20 25.97 41.41
N ALA A 6 -41.38 26.71 40.65
CA ALA A 6 -41.50 27.41 39.36
C ALA A 6 -40.12 27.51 38.65
N THR A 7 -40.01 27.44 37.32
CA THR A 7 -39.92 28.56 36.34
C THR A 7 -38.57 29.30 36.26
N ILE A 8 -38.03 29.35 35.03
CA ILE A 8 -36.81 30.04 34.59
C ILE A 8 -37.09 31.52 34.27
N LEU A 9 -36.15 32.42 34.55
CA LEU A 9 -36.03 33.73 33.87
C LEU A 9 -34.59 34.29 33.94
N THR A 10 -34.32 35.34 33.16
CA THR A 10 -33.02 35.53 32.46
C THR A 10 -32.20 36.76 32.87
N ALA A 11 -30.87 36.61 32.76
CA ALA A 11 -29.87 37.60 32.32
C ALA A 11 -29.55 38.88 33.15
N SER A 12 -28.26 39.05 33.48
CA SER A 12 -27.34 40.08 32.91
C SER A 12 -26.35 40.77 33.88
N SER A 13 -25.24 41.29 33.31
CA SER A 13 -24.32 42.32 33.81
C SER A 13 -23.21 42.00 34.85
N SER A 14 -22.00 41.76 34.31
CA SER A 14 -20.70 42.41 34.64
C SER A 14 -20.36 42.91 36.06
N SER A 15 -19.23 42.43 36.64
CA SER A 15 -17.91 43.11 36.64
C SER A 15 -16.99 42.83 37.86
N ARG A 16 -15.66 42.81 37.58
CA ARG A 16 -14.47 43.03 38.45
C ARG A 16 -14.16 42.17 39.69
N SER A 17 -12.96 41.56 39.61
CA SER A 17 -11.92 41.20 40.60
C SER A 17 -12.13 41.51 42.10
N PRO A 18 -11.68 40.60 42.99
CA PRO A 18 -10.29 40.61 43.49
C PRO A 18 -9.65 39.19 43.47
N ALA A 19 -8.38 38.87 43.83
CA ALA A 19 -7.22 39.61 44.36
C ALA A 19 -5.88 38.95 43.88
N ARG A 20 -4.72 39.31 44.45
CA ARG A 20 -3.48 38.49 44.50
C ARG A 20 -2.79 38.63 45.87
N GLY A 21 -2.43 37.51 46.50
CA GLY A 21 -1.55 37.45 47.68
C GLY A 21 -0.06 37.39 47.30
N ALA A 22 0.83 37.69 48.25
CA ALA A 22 2.22 38.08 47.97
C ALA A 22 3.31 37.03 48.33
N ALA A 23 4.41 37.11 47.55
CA ALA A 23 5.86 37.16 47.89
C ALA A 23 6.35 36.90 49.37
N PRO A 24 7.66 36.63 49.63
CA PRO A 24 8.82 36.96 48.77
C PRO A 24 10.00 35.94 48.70
N ALA A 25 10.93 36.24 47.78
CA ALA A 25 12.25 35.61 47.68
C ALA A 25 13.32 36.37 48.49
N ARG A 26 14.45 35.71 48.80
CA ARG A 26 15.65 36.31 49.40
C ARG A 26 16.85 36.23 48.45
N THR A 27 17.40 37.40 48.09
CA THR A 27 18.79 37.64 47.69
C THR A 27 19.72 37.52 48.93
N CYS A 28 21.06 37.50 48.90
CA CYS A 28 22.06 38.06 47.97
C CYS A 28 23.43 37.40 48.25
N LEU A 29 24.36 37.37 47.29
CA LEU A 29 25.62 38.14 47.35
C LEU A 29 26.48 37.99 46.06
N SER A 30 27.47 38.86 45.93
CA SER A 30 28.04 39.35 44.66
C SER A 30 29.55 39.50 44.69
N ILE A 31 30.20 39.49 43.52
CA ILE A 31 31.45 40.22 43.20
C ILE A 31 31.37 40.73 41.74
N ALA A 32 32.00 41.86 41.43
CA ALA A 32 31.81 42.63 40.19
C ALA A 32 33.16 42.99 39.50
N VAL A 33 33.15 43.99 38.59
CA VAL A 33 34.32 44.68 37.92
C VAL A 33 34.81 43.95 36.64
N ARG A 34 35.00 44.56 35.44
CA ARG A 34 34.73 45.92 34.86
C ARG A 34 34.64 45.83 33.31
N ARG A 35 34.09 46.86 32.64
CA ARG A 35 34.32 47.20 31.19
C ARG A 35 35.05 48.56 31.09
N PRO A 36 35.77 48.86 29.99
CA PRO A 36 35.26 49.65 28.83
C PRO A 36 35.80 49.10 27.46
N SER A 37 35.59 49.62 26.24
CA SER A 37 34.64 50.58 25.59
C SER A 37 34.63 50.36 24.04
N PHE A 38 33.76 51.04 23.29
CA PHE A 38 33.76 51.15 21.81
C PHE A 38 34.67 52.31 21.31
N PRO A 39 35.01 52.40 20.00
CA PRO A 39 34.23 53.29 19.11
C PRO A 39 34.07 52.89 17.60
N SER A 40 32.91 53.29 17.05
CA SER A 40 32.63 53.85 15.70
C SER A 40 33.05 53.21 14.34
N ARG A 41 32.02 52.82 13.57
CA ARG A 41 31.72 53.10 12.14
C ARG A 41 32.73 53.84 11.24
N CYS A 42 32.95 53.29 10.02
CA CYS A 42 32.66 53.89 8.66
C CYS A 42 33.34 53.05 7.55
N ARG A 43 33.05 53.15 6.23
CA ARG A 43 31.82 53.29 5.40
C ARG A 43 32.25 53.18 3.90
N ARG A 44 31.40 52.63 3.01
CA ARG A 44 31.56 52.54 1.51
C ARG A 44 32.63 51.53 1.03
N GLY A 45 32.50 50.79 -0.07
CA GLY A 45 31.41 50.63 -1.04
C GLY A 45 31.71 51.20 -2.44
N ARG A 46 31.78 50.35 -3.48
CA ARG A 46 31.65 50.67 -4.91
C ARG A 46 31.54 49.39 -5.77
N GLY A 47 30.84 49.49 -6.91
CA GLY A 47 30.78 48.48 -7.99
C GLY A 47 30.69 49.16 -9.37
N LYS A 48 30.34 48.41 -10.43
CA LYS A 48 30.42 48.70 -11.90
C LYS A 48 31.77 48.29 -12.53
N LYS A 49 31.90 47.83 -13.80
CA LYS A 49 30.99 47.27 -14.84
C LYS A 49 31.87 46.51 -15.90
N PRO A 50 31.38 45.95 -17.06
CA PRO A 50 31.94 44.72 -17.66
C PRO A 50 32.55 44.82 -19.10
N ASN A 51 32.90 43.65 -19.67
CA ASN A 51 33.14 43.29 -21.09
C ASN A 51 34.48 43.71 -21.74
N PRO A 52 34.91 43.12 -22.88
CA PRO A 52 34.27 42.09 -23.75
C PRO A 52 35.09 40.78 -23.95
N GLY A 53 34.62 39.86 -24.80
CA GLY A 53 35.35 38.63 -25.21
C GLY A 53 35.79 38.63 -26.69
N PRO A 54 36.32 37.51 -27.21
CA PRO A 54 36.26 37.15 -28.64
C PRO A 54 35.62 35.75 -28.86
N THR A 55 34.59 35.57 -29.70
CA THR A 55 34.64 35.28 -31.16
C THR A 55 35.45 34.04 -31.58
N ALA A 56 34.75 33.02 -32.10
CA ALA A 56 35.32 31.97 -32.96
C ALA A 56 35.49 32.47 -34.41
N PRO A 57 36.52 32.01 -35.14
CA PRO A 57 36.33 31.40 -36.46
C PRO A 57 37.40 30.29 -36.76
N PRO A 58 37.54 29.79 -38.00
CA PRO A 58 36.56 29.03 -38.80
C PRO A 58 37.11 27.66 -39.25
N LEU A 59 36.31 26.91 -40.03
CA LEU A 59 36.74 25.71 -40.75
C LEU A 59 37.91 25.98 -41.73
N LEU A 60 38.86 25.05 -41.78
CA LEU A 60 39.82 24.89 -42.88
C LEU A 60 39.76 23.46 -43.43
N LEU A 61 39.83 23.35 -44.75
CA LEU A 61 39.73 22.11 -45.54
C LEU A 61 41.11 21.47 -45.79
N LEU A 62 41.08 20.27 -46.38
CA LEU A 62 42.17 19.47 -47.02
C LEU A 62 42.75 18.32 -46.17
N PRO A 63 43.20 17.20 -46.78
CA PRO A 63 42.74 16.57 -48.02
C PRO A 63 42.53 15.02 -47.91
N ARG A 64 42.23 14.37 -49.04
CA ARG A 64 42.06 12.90 -49.21
C ARG A 64 43.38 12.10 -49.11
N SER A 65 43.21 10.78 -48.99
CA SER A 65 44.22 9.68 -49.12
C SER A 65 45.07 9.44 -47.85
N LEU A 66 45.42 8.21 -47.43
CA LEU A 66 45.42 6.90 -48.11
C LEU A 66 44.85 5.78 -47.20
N LEU A 67 44.27 4.73 -47.80
CA LEU A 67 43.95 3.43 -47.16
C LEU A 67 44.56 2.30 -48.01
N PRO A 68 45.29 1.33 -47.43
CA PRO A 68 45.66 0.09 -48.13
C PRO A 68 44.61 -1.01 -47.92
N LEU A 69 44.13 -1.59 -49.03
CA LEU A 69 43.35 -2.83 -49.07
C LEU A 69 44.27 -4.05 -49.10
N TRP A 70 43.92 -5.14 -48.42
CA TRP A 70 44.52 -6.46 -48.64
C TRP A 70 43.47 -7.55 -48.93
N LEU A 71 43.42 -7.94 -50.21
CA LEU A 71 43.06 -9.24 -50.82
C LEU A 71 41.64 -9.87 -50.71
N ASP A 72 40.90 -9.74 -51.83
CA ASP A 72 40.21 -10.82 -52.60
C ASP A 72 41.13 -12.08 -52.80
N ARG A 73 40.74 -13.32 -53.14
CA ARG A 73 39.60 -14.00 -53.83
C ARG A 73 39.74 -15.55 -53.57
N CYS A 74 38.92 -16.54 -54.00
CA CYS A 74 38.01 -16.71 -55.14
C CYS A 74 37.01 -17.91 -54.94
N LEU A 75 36.12 -18.16 -55.91
CA LEU A 75 34.96 -19.09 -55.89
C LEU A 75 35.18 -20.52 -56.47
N HIS A 76 34.14 -21.38 -56.31
CA HIS A 76 33.60 -22.45 -57.22
C HIS A 76 33.69 -23.93 -56.73
N LEU A 77 32.78 -24.88 -57.03
CA LEU A 77 31.32 -24.88 -57.35
C LEU A 77 30.74 -26.34 -57.33
N HIS A 78 29.49 -26.55 -56.85
CA HIS A 78 28.52 -27.69 -56.99
C HIS A 78 28.91 -29.19 -57.20
N ALA A 79 28.30 -30.12 -56.42
CA ALA A 79 27.16 -31.01 -56.85
C ALA A 79 27.01 -32.41 -56.15
N LEU A 80 25.82 -32.67 -55.59
CA LEU A 80 25.02 -33.94 -55.53
C LEU A 80 25.60 -35.31 -55.05
N ALA A 81 25.05 -35.81 -53.92
CA ALA A 81 24.50 -37.18 -53.76
C ALA A 81 23.54 -37.21 -52.52
N ALA A 82 22.62 -38.18 -52.43
CA ALA A 82 21.47 -38.12 -51.51
C ALA A 82 21.26 -39.37 -50.63
N ALA A 83 20.32 -39.23 -49.67
CA ALA A 83 19.61 -40.23 -48.85
C ALA A 83 20.28 -40.79 -47.57
N GLY A 84 19.54 -40.73 -46.45
CA GLY A 84 19.89 -41.35 -45.16
C GLY A 84 19.07 -40.78 -43.96
N LEU A 85 18.00 -41.48 -43.59
CA LEU A 85 17.07 -41.24 -42.45
C LEU A 85 17.71 -40.60 -41.18
N ALA A 86 17.18 -39.52 -40.60
CA ALA A 86 15.89 -39.34 -39.90
C ALA A 86 15.87 -39.77 -38.41
N LEU A 87 16.03 -38.80 -37.50
CA LEU A 87 15.15 -38.58 -36.34
C LEU A 87 15.41 -37.17 -35.73
N ALA A 88 14.45 -36.68 -34.93
CA ALA A 88 14.52 -35.44 -34.14
C ALA A 88 14.59 -34.08 -34.89
N LEU A 89 13.48 -33.67 -35.50
CA LEU A 89 13.10 -32.25 -35.66
C LEU A 89 11.59 -32.13 -35.95
N ALA A 90 10.78 -32.10 -34.88
CA ALA A 90 9.32 -31.99 -34.97
C ALA A 90 8.74 -31.21 -33.78
N ALA A 91 9.14 -29.93 -33.61
CA ALA A 91 8.58 -29.02 -32.61
C ALA A 91 8.89 -27.53 -32.87
N SER A 92 8.77 -27.03 -34.11
CA SER A 92 9.04 -25.59 -34.41
C SER A 92 8.48 -25.06 -35.74
N LEU A 93 7.20 -25.35 -36.05
CA LEU A 93 6.45 -24.64 -37.09
C LEU A 93 5.03 -24.31 -36.61
N LEU A 94 4.88 -23.17 -35.93
CA LEU A 94 3.61 -22.47 -35.83
C LEU A 94 3.52 -21.46 -36.98
N PRO A 95 2.41 -21.40 -37.74
CA PRO A 95 2.26 -20.40 -38.79
C PRO A 95 2.06 -19.00 -38.19
N ALA A 96 2.73 -18.00 -38.77
CA ALA A 96 2.55 -16.61 -38.40
C ALA A 96 1.18 -16.09 -38.87
N ALA A 97 0.15 -16.30 -38.03
CA ALA A 97 -1.20 -15.85 -38.28
C ALA A 97 -1.26 -14.32 -38.38
N HIS A 98 -1.42 -13.81 -39.61
CA HIS A 98 -1.71 -12.41 -39.86
C HIS A 98 -3.16 -12.11 -39.47
N ALA A 99 -3.38 -11.71 -38.22
CA ALA A 99 -4.68 -11.25 -37.76
C ALA A 99 -5.01 -9.88 -38.37
N SER A 100 -5.90 -9.87 -39.37
CA SER A 100 -6.46 -8.63 -39.94
C SER A 100 -7.31 -7.90 -38.90
N SER A 101 -7.27 -6.57 -38.90
CA SER A 101 -8.00 -5.77 -37.91
C SER A 101 -9.47 -5.55 -38.31
N SER A 102 -10.38 -6.22 -37.60
CA SER A 102 -11.76 -5.79 -37.44
C SER A 102 -12.19 -6.01 -36.00
N VAL A 103 -12.85 -5.02 -35.39
CA VAL A 103 -13.60 -5.23 -34.15
C VAL A 103 -14.84 -6.04 -34.53
N GLY A 104 -14.80 -7.34 -34.27
CA GLY A 104 -15.85 -8.29 -34.64
C GLY A 104 -16.13 -9.22 -33.48
N ALA A 105 -17.41 -9.38 -33.14
CA ALA A 105 -17.85 -10.31 -32.11
C ALA A 105 -17.42 -11.75 -32.46
N ARG A 106 -16.87 -12.47 -31.48
CA ARG A 106 -16.39 -13.84 -31.62
C ARG A 106 -17.57 -14.78 -31.94
N SER A 107 -17.42 -15.67 -32.92
CA SER A 107 -18.44 -16.69 -33.20
C SER A 107 -18.44 -17.75 -32.08
N PRO A 108 -19.60 -18.25 -31.57
CA PRO A 108 -19.64 -18.89 -30.25
C PRO A 108 -19.04 -20.30 -30.12
N LEU A 109 -18.60 -20.94 -31.20
CA LEU A 109 -18.47 -22.42 -31.25
C LEU A 109 -17.04 -23.00 -31.27
N ASP A 110 -15.99 -22.24 -31.58
CA ASP A 110 -14.60 -22.74 -31.63
C ASP A 110 -13.58 -21.77 -30.99
N ALA A 111 -14.08 -20.85 -30.17
CA ALA A 111 -13.28 -19.87 -29.45
C ALA A 111 -12.67 -20.48 -28.17
N ALA A 112 -11.49 -21.09 -28.26
CA ALA A 112 -10.75 -21.50 -27.06
C ALA A 112 -10.57 -20.27 -26.12
N ALA A 113 -10.99 -20.42 -24.87
CA ALA A 113 -10.86 -19.39 -23.84
C ALA A 113 -9.38 -19.11 -23.56
N TYR A 114 -9.03 -17.86 -23.31
CA TYR A 114 -7.68 -17.48 -22.89
C TYR A 114 -7.40 -18.06 -21.50
N PRO A 115 -6.14 -18.47 -21.18
CA PRO A 115 -5.81 -19.04 -19.88
C PRO A 115 -6.18 -18.13 -18.69
N CYS A 116 -6.22 -16.82 -18.91
CA CYS A 116 -6.61 -15.82 -17.92
C CYS A 116 -8.13 -15.78 -17.61
N GLU A 117 -8.99 -16.44 -18.40
CA GLU A 117 -10.43 -16.48 -18.15
C GLU A 117 -10.79 -17.44 -16.99
N ASP A 118 -9.95 -18.44 -16.71
CA ASP A 118 -10.06 -19.33 -15.54
C ASP A 118 -9.11 -18.86 -14.44
N VAL A 119 -9.52 -17.85 -13.67
CA VAL A 119 -8.71 -17.22 -12.59
C VAL A 119 -8.17 -18.27 -11.60
N ARG A 120 -8.95 -19.32 -11.30
CA ARG A 120 -8.54 -20.40 -10.38
C ARG A 120 -7.38 -21.23 -10.93
N ARG A 121 -7.27 -21.36 -12.25
CA ARG A 121 -6.16 -22.06 -12.91
C ARG A 121 -5.00 -21.15 -13.30
N TYR A 122 -5.27 -19.87 -13.54
CA TYR A 122 -4.28 -18.90 -14.02
C TYR A 122 -3.10 -18.72 -13.03
N TYR A 123 -3.35 -18.85 -11.73
CA TYR A 123 -2.35 -18.72 -10.65
C TYR A 123 -1.84 -20.05 -10.05
N VAL A 124 -2.06 -21.18 -10.72
CA VAL A 124 -1.65 -22.51 -10.22
C VAL A 124 -0.14 -22.60 -9.99
N GLY A 125 0.25 -23.13 -8.82
CA GLY A 125 1.65 -23.32 -8.45
C GLY A 125 2.32 -22.11 -7.78
N LEU A 126 1.52 -21.09 -7.41
CA LEU A 126 1.94 -19.96 -6.58
C LEU A 126 1.66 -20.16 -5.08
N ASP A 127 0.95 -21.23 -4.71
CA ASP A 127 0.58 -21.54 -3.32
C ASP A 127 1.80 -21.66 -2.39
N GLY A 128 1.73 -20.99 -1.24
CA GLY A 128 2.77 -21.04 -0.20
C GLY A 128 4.07 -20.30 -0.53
N LEU A 129 4.15 -19.59 -1.66
CA LEU A 129 5.32 -18.80 -2.03
C LEU A 129 5.26 -17.38 -1.43
N ALA A 130 6.44 -16.78 -1.23
CA ALA A 130 6.57 -15.40 -0.77
C ALA A 130 7.83 -14.73 -1.37
N GLY A 131 7.97 -13.43 -1.13
CA GLY A 131 9.13 -12.61 -1.47
C GLY A 131 9.52 -12.68 -2.95
N ASP A 132 10.83 -12.80 -3.20
CA ASP A 132 11.39 -12.88 -4.55
C ASP A 132 10.93 -14.12 -5.33
N GLU A 133 10.63 -15.25 -4.67
CA GLU A 133 10.16 -16.47 -5.36
C GLU A 133 8.74 -16.26 -5.91
N LEU A 134 7.81 -15.78 -5.08
CA LEU A 134 6.47 -15.41 -5.53
C LEU A 134 6.55 -14.35 -6.62
N ARG A 135 7.34 -13.28 -6.45
CA ARG A 135 7.50 -12.23 -7.45
C ARG A 135 7.96 -12.79 -8.80
N THR A 136 8.93 -13.70 -8.80
CA THR A 136 9.51 -14.28 -10.02
C THR A 136 8.54 -15.21 -10.73
N LYS A 137 7.85 -16.11 -10.01
CA LYS A 137 6.85 -17.00 -10.64
C LYS A 137 5.62 -16.22 -11.11
N LEU A 138 5.18 -15.23 -10.33
CA LEU A 138 4.05 -14.37 -10.69
C LEU A 138 4.35 -13.57 -11.97
N ALA A 139 5.56 -13.00 -12.09
CA ALA A 139 6.00 -12.35 -13.32
C ALA A 139 5.97 -13.30 -14.53
N ALA A 140 6.42 -14.55 -14.38
CA ALA A 140 6.36 -15.54 -15.46
C ALA A 140 4.91 -15.85 -15.92
N VAL A 141 3.91 -15.70 -15.04
CA VAL A 141 2.48 -15.85 -15.37
C VAL A 141 1.92 -14.61 -16.08
N VAL A 142 2.24 -13.40 -15.59
CA VAL A 142 1.53 -12.16 -16.01
C VAL A 142 2.27 -11.28 -17.03
N SER A 143 3.59 -11.42 -17.18
CA SER A 143 4.38 -10.68 -18.18
C SER A 143 4.09 -11.08 -19.65
N PRO A 144 3.74 -12.33 -20.01
CA PRO A 144 3.36 -12.67 -21.37
C PRO A 144 1.96 -12.13 -21.69
N HIS A 145 1.86 -11.09 -22.52
CA HIS A 145 0.59 -10.50 -22.92
C HIS A 145 0.62 -9.90 -24.33
N ALA A 146 -0.55 -9.73 -24.94
CA ALA A 146 -0.69 -9.04 -26.22
C ALA A 146 -0.51 -7.52 -26.06
N ALA A 147 0.07 -6.88 -27.07
CA ALA A 147 0.31 -5.44 -27.09
C ALA A 147 -0.63 -4.74 -28.08
N LEU A 148 -1.32 -3.70 -27.63
CA LEU A 148 -2.13 -2.84 -28.51
C LEU A 148 -1.24 -1.89 -29.30
N ARG A 149 -1.70 -1.42 -30.48
CA ARG A 149 -1.09 -0.24 -31.11
C ARG A 149 -1.45 0.98 -30.26
N TYR A 150 -0.53 1.93 -30.11
CA TYR A 150 -0.71 3.09 -29.23
C TYR A 150 -2.02 3.87 -29.47
N LYS A 151 -2.51 3.93 -30.71
CA LYS A 151 -3.78 4.59 -31.06
C LYS A 151 -5.03 3.83 -30.58
N ASP A 152 -4.97 2.50 -30.48
CA ASP A 152 -6.13 1.66 -30.14
C ASP A 152 -6.42 1.69 -28.62
N VAL A 153 -5.43 2.07 -27.81
CA VAL A 153 -5.58 2.29 -26.36
C VAL A 153 -6.74 3.23 -26.03
N TRP A 154 -7.00 4.24 -26.87
CA TRP A 154 -8.16 5.13 -26.68
C TRP A 154 -9.49 4.40 -26.71
N GLU A 155 -9.68 3.46 -27.63
CA GLU A 155 -10.93 2.71 -27.74
C GLU A 155 -11.06 1.68 -26.63
N ALA A 156 -9.93 1.08 -26.19
CA ALA A 156 -9.92 0.21 -25.01
C ALA A 156 -10.36 0.95 -23.74
N LEU A 157 -9.81 2.14 -23.44
CA LEU A 157 -10.19 2.91 -22.24
C LEU A 157 -11.66 3.34 -22.23
N LYS A 158 -12.26 3.61 -23.40
CA LYS A 158 -13.70 3.89 -23.50
C LYS A 158 -14.59 2.72 -23.05
N ILE A 159 -14.08 1.50 -23.03
CA ILE A 159 -14.80 0.31 -22.57
C ILE A 159 -14.35 -0.10 -21.16
N LEU A 160 -13.06 -0.02 -20.87
CA LEU A 160 -12.47 -0.42 -19.60
C LEU A 160 -12.81 0.50 -18.43
N ASP A 161 -12.88 1.80 -18.68
CA ASP A 161 -13.08 2.83 -17.65
C ASP A 161 -14.41 3.59 -17.89
N ALA A 162 -15.39 2.93 -18.51
CA ALA A 162 -16.72 3.48 -18.80
C ALA A 162 -17.51 3.84 -17.52
N ALA A 163 -18.33 4.89 -17.57
CA ALA A 163 -19.11 5.35 -16.41
C ALA A 163 -20.19 4.36 -15.96
N ASP A 164 -20.85 3.66 -16.90
CA ASP A 164 -21.55 2.41 -16.58
C ASP A 164 -20.56 1.26 -16.76
N ALA A 165 -20.05 0.75 -15.66
CA ALA A 165 -19.08 -0.34 -15.64
C ALA A 165 -19.71 -1.71 -15.95
N GLU A 166 -21.02 -1.91 -15.84
CA GLU A 166 -21.67 -3.18 -16.21
C GLU A 166 -22.08 -3.17 -17.71
N HIS A 167 -22.50 -2.02 -18.26
CA HIS A 167 -22.87 -1.83 -19.67
C HIS A 167 -21.96 -0.82 -20.41
N PRO A 168 -20.66 -1.11 -20.57
CA PRO A 168 -19.68 -0.14 -21.06
C PRO A 168 -19.94 0.36 -22.49
N GLU A 169 -20.53 -0.47 -23.36
CA GLU A 169 -20.91 -0.10 -24.73
C GLU A 169 -22.06 0.92 -24.79
N ALA A 170 -22.98 0.87 -23.81
CA ALA A 170 -24.11 1.80 -23.72
C ALA A 170 -23.71 3.15 -23.09
N SER A 171 -22.65 3.17 -22.28
CA SER A 171 -22.16 4.41 -21.66
C SER A 171 -21.60 5.39 -22.70
N SER A 172 -21.94 6.68 -22.57
CA SER A 172 -21.36 7.77 -23.36
C SER A 172 -20.09 8.38 -22.74
N GLU A 173 -19.71 7.95 -21.54
CA GLU A 173 -18.71 8.61 -20.69
C GLU A 173 -17.68 7.62 -20.10
N VAL A 174 -16.56 8.14 -19.61
CA VAL A 174 -15.55 7.42 -18.81
C VAL A 174 -15.35 8.09 -17.46
N ILE A 175 -14.89 7.37 -16.43
CA ILE A 175 -14.51 7.95 -15.14
C ILE A 175 -13.03 8.30 -15.14
N GLU A 176 -12.72 9.58 -14.99
CA GLU A 176 -11.35 10.09 -14.89
C GLU A 176 -10.70 9.76 -13.54
N ILE A 177 -9.51 9.13 -13.55
CA ILE A 177 -8.90 8.53 -12.35
C ILE A 177 -8.58 9.51 -11.20
N TYR A 178 -8.30 10.79 -11.48
CA TYR A 178 -7.93 11.75 -10.43
C TYR A 178 -8.98 12.81 -10.10
N SER A 179 -9.87 13.12 -11.05
CA SER A 179 -11.01 14.02 -10.81
C SER A 179 -12.22 13.26 -10.25
N GLN A 180 -12.31 11.95 -10.52
CA GLN A 180 -13.44 11.09 -10.20
C GLN A 180 -14.77 11.59 -10.81
N ARG A 181 -14.68 12.28 -11.95
CA ARG A 181 -15.83 12.77 -12.73
C ARG A 181 -16.05 11.90 -13.96
N ALA A 182 -17.30 11.83 -14.40
CA ALA A 182 -17.64 11.35 -15.72
C ALA A 182 -17.22 12.37 -16.79
N ALA A 183 -16.56 11.90 -17.85
CA ALA A 183 -16.13 12.70 -18.98
C ALA A 183 -16.58 12.05 -20.30
N PRO A 184 -17.17 12.79 -21.26
CA PRO A 184 -17.62 12.23 -22.53
C PRO A 184 -16.51 11.50 -23.31
N LYS A 185 -16.83 10.30 -23.81
CA LYS A 185 -15.92 9.47 -24.64
C LYS A 185 -15.43 10.18 -25.90
N ILE A 186 -16.21 11.13 -26.42
CA ILE A 186 -15.88 11.94 -27.59
C ILE A 186 -14.78 13.00 -27.32
N LEU A 187 -14.54 13.34 -26.05
CA LEU A 187 -13.49 14.29 -25.64
C LEU A 187 -12.11 13.61 -25.42
N ALA A 188 -11.97 12.34 -25.80
CA ALA A 188 -10.70 11.62 -25.80
C ALA A 188 -9.62 12.38 -26.59
N GLY A 189 -8.57 12.82 -25.89
CA GLY A 189 -7.44 13.56 -26.47
C GLY A 189 -7.76 14.99 -26.90
N LYS A 190 -8.86 15.57 -26.42
CA LYS A 190 -9.20 16.99 -26.61
C LYS A 190 -8.61 17.84 -25.47
N PRO A 191 -8.27 19.13 -25.69
CA PRO A 191 -7.70 19.99 -24.65
C PRO A 191 -8.62 20.21 -23.45
N ASP A 192 -9.93 20.19 -23.68
CA ASP A 192 -11.04 20.34 -22.74
C ASP A 192 -11.61 18.99 -22.25
N GLY A 193 -10.85 17.92 -22.47
CA GLY A 193 -11.28 16.54 -22.21
C GLY A 193 -10.31 15.76 -21.34
N TRP A 194 -10.17 14.48 -21.68
CA TRP A 194 -9.34 13.53 -20.97
C TRP A 194 -8.21 12.97 -21.83
N ASN A 195 -7.08 12.71 -21.19
CA ASN A 195 -5.90 12.09 -21.76
C ASN A 195 -5.65 10.70 -21.18
N ARG A 196 -4.83 9.93 -21.88
CA ARG A 196 -4.22 8.70 -21.36
C ARG A 196 -3.18 9.08 -20.30
N GLU A 197 -3.47 8.78 -19.05
CA GLU A 197 -2.52 8.84 -17.95
C GLU A 197 -1.75 7.52 -17.87
N HIS A 198 -0.44 7.59 -17.74
CA HIS A 198 0.45 6.46 -17.44
C HIS A 198 0.75 6.46 -15.94
N LEU A 199 0.07 5.59 -15.17
CA LEU A 199 0.22 5.53 -13.71
C LEU A 199 1.68 5.30 -13.32
N TRP A 200 2.38 4.38 -13.98
CA TRP A 200 3.84 4.37 -14.03
C TRP A 200 4.31 5.32 -15.16
N PRO A 201 4.91 6.49 -14.87
CA PRO A 201 5.20 7.47 -15.91
C PRO A 201 6.30 6.99 -16.84
N ARG A 202 6.21 7.33 -18.13
CA ARG A 202 7.22 6.95 -19.14
C ARG A 202 8.64 7.40 -18.80
N SER A 203 8.80 8.50 -18.05
CA SER A 203 10.11 8.98 -17.57
C SER A 203 10.82 7.99 -16.64
N TYR A 204 10.09 7.12 -15.93
CA TYR A 204 10.66 6.05 -15.08
C TYR A 204 11.08 4.81 -15.89
N GLY A 205 11.30 4.95 -17.20
CA GLY A 205 11.95 3.93 -18.03
C GLY A 205 11.06 3.18 -19.01
N LEU A 206 9.76 3.50 -19.15
CA LEU A 206 8.92 2.89 -20.19
C LEU A 206 9.31 3.44 -21.57
N THR A 207 10.24 2.76 -22.23
CA THR A 207 10.88 3.22 -23.47
C THR A 207 10.46 2.46 -24.72
N TYR A 208 10.03 1.21 -24.61
CA TYR A 208 9.60 0.39 -25.76
C TYR A 208 8.71 -0.80 -25.38
N GLY A 209 8.18 -1.47 -26.41
CA GLY A 209 7.46 -2.73 -26.28
C GLY A 209 6.07 -2.61 -25.66
N PRO A 210 5.52 -3.74 -25.18
CA PRO A 210 4.16 -3.80 -24.60
C PRO A 210 3.94 -2.83 -23.43
N SER A 211 5.01 -2.50 -22.68
CA SER A 211 4.99 -1.58 -21.53
C SER A 211 4.45 -0.18 -21.82
N LEU A 212 4.49 0.28 -23.08
CA LEU A 212 3.98 1.59 -23.49
C LEU A 212 2.45 1.64 -23.66
N THR A 213 1.82 0.47 -23.87
CA THR A 213 0.39 0.31 -24.18
C THR A 213 -0.36 -0.57 -23.20
N ASP A 214 0.29 -0.96 -22.10
CA ASP A 214 -0.27 -1.83 -21.07
C ASP A 214 -1.47 -1.19 -20.35
N LEU A 215 -2.65 -1.74 -20.57
CA LEU A 215 -3.93 -1.25 -20.08
C LEU A 215 -4.08 -1.40 -18.56
N HIS A 216 -3.29 -2.25 -17.89
CA HIS A 216 -3.22 -2.24 -16.42
C HIS A 216 -2.47 -1.02 -15.86
N ASN A 217 -1.75 -0.28 -16.71
CA ASN A 217 -0.98 0.92 -16.34
C ASN A 217 -1.58 2.24 -16.85
N ILE A 218 -2.54 2.16 -17.78
CA ILE A 218 -3.10 3.34 -18.45
C ILE A 218 -4.55 3.54 -18.00
N ARG A 219 -4.90 4.77 -17.61
CA ARG A 219 -6.25 5.21 -17.22
C ARG A 219 -6.63 6.51 -17.94
N PRO A 220 -7.93 6.83 -18.08
CA PRO A 220 -8.36 8.18 -18.44
C PRO A 220 -8.10 9.17 -17.29
N ALA A 221 -7.68 10.39 -17.60
CA ALA A 221 -7.55 11.49 -16.64
C ALA A 221 -7.78 12.84 -17.34
N ASP A 222 -8.43 13.78 -16.66
CA ASP A 222 -8.54 15.19 -17.09
C ASP A 222 -7.19 15.74 -17.57
N VAL A 223 -7.17 16.46 -18.69
CA VAL A 223 -5.93 16.97 -19.32
C VAL A 223 -5.11 17.86 -18.37
N ASN A 224 -5.76 18.73 -17.61
CA ASN A 224 -5.12 19.66 -16.68
C ASN A 224 -4.62 18.92 -15.43
N VAL A 225 -5.41 17.99 -14.88
CA VAL A 225 -5.01 17.18 -13.73
C VAL A 225 -3.83 16.27 -14.08
N ASN A 226 -3.85 15.63 -15.25
CA ASN A 226 -2.76 14.80 -15.76
C ASN A 226 -1.47 15.64 -15.94
N SER A 227 -1.58 16.84 -16.52
CA SER A 227 -0.46 17.79 -16.64
C SER A 227 0.09 18.22 -15.26
N SER A 228 -0.78 18.46 -14.27
CA SER A 228 -0.38 18.81 -12.89
C SER A 228 0.31 17.66 -12.16
N ARG A 229 -0.13 16.42 -12.40
CA ARG A 229 0.47 15.20 -11.88
C ARG A 229 1.87 14.99 -12.47
N GLY A 230 2.01 15.15 -13.78
CA GLY A 230 3.28 15.05 -14.49
C GLY A 230 3.98 13.71 -14.27
N ASN A 231 5.15 13.73 -13.61
CA ASN A 231 5.92 12.53 -13.26
C ASN A 231 6.21 12.41 -11.74
N LYS A 232 5.38 13.05 -10.91
CA LYS A 232 5.45 12.94 -9.45
C LYS A 232 5.27 11.49 -9.01
N TYR A 233 6.06 11.05 -8.03
CA TYR A 233 5.90 9.71 -7.47
C TYR A 233 4.70 9.65 -6.55
N PHE A 234 4.05 8.49 -6.50
CA PHE A 234 2.88 8.33 -5.65
C PHE A 234 3.27 8.25 -4.17
N GLY A 235 2.54 8.97 -3.34
CA GLY A 235 2.73 9.01 -1.90
C GLY A 235 1.99 10.18 -1.28
N GLU A 236 1.59 10.02 -0.03
CA GLU A 236 0.92 11.06 0.75
C GLU A 236 1.89 12.17 1.12
N CYS A 237 1.39 13.39 1.25
CA CYS A 237 2.15 14.44 1.90
C CYS A 237 2.41 14.08 3.38
N THR A 238 3.53 14.53 3.94
CA THR A 238 3.64 14.58 5.40
C THR A 238 2.65 15.62 5.94
N ALA A 239 1.93 15.30 7.02
CA ALA A 239 0.90 16.19 7.58
C ALA A 239 1.42 17.56 8.03
N THR A 240 2.74 17.71 8.18
CA THR A 240 3.43 18.96 8.54
C THR A 240 4.06 19.69 7.33
N SER A 241 3.90 19.18 6.11
CA SER A 241 4.45 19.82 4.91
C SER A 241 3.65 21.07 4.55
N ILE A 242 4.28 22.24 4.74
CA ILE A 242 3.73 23.54 4.32
C ILE A 242 3.57 23.69 2.80
N ASN A 243 4.16 22.78 2.01
CA ASN A 243 4.12 22.78 0.55
C ASN A 243 3.09 21.80 -0.02
N CYS A 244 2.34 21.10 0.83
CA CYS A 244 1.28 20.21 0.37
C CYS A 244 0.01 20.99 0.01
N VAL A 245 -0.52 20.75 -1.18
CA VAL A 245 -1.74 21.39 -1.69
C VAL A 245 -2.85 20.35 -1.79
N ARG A 246 -4.05 20.70 -1.32
CA ARG A 246 -5.32 19.96 -1.50
C ARG A 246 -6.42 20.93 -1.96
N PRO A 247 -7.19 20.64 -3.03
CA PRO A 247 -6.96 19.57 -4.01
C PRO A 247 -5.64 19.80 -4.77
N ALA A 248 -5.10 18.73 -5.35
CA ALA A 248 -3.84 18.76 -6.09
C ALA A 248 -3.88 19.55 -7.42
N ASN A 249 -5.09 19.82 -7.91
CA ASN A 249 -5.42 20.67 -9.06
C ASN A 249 -6.90 21.08 -8.93
N HIS A 250 -7.32 22.20 -9.55
CA HIS A 250 -8.69 22.71 -9.41
C HIS A 250 -9.74 21.76 -10.00
N GLU A 251 -9.38 20.98 -11.03
CA GLU A 251 -10.23 19.98 -11.66
C GLU A 251 -10.12 18.59 -11.02
N ALA A 252 -9.25 18.40 -10.03
CA ALA A 252 -9.08 17.14 -9.29
C ALA A 252 -10.09 17.01 -8.14
N ALA A 253 -10.29 15.78 -7.66
CA ALA A 253 -11.11 15.52 -6.47
C ALA A 253 -10.52 16.21 -5.21
N SER A 254 -11.38 16.64 -4.29
CA SER A 254 -11.05 17.53 -3.16
C SER A 254 -10.01 16.99 -2.18
N ASP A 255 -9.88 15.68 -2.11
CA ASP A 255 -9.01 14.88 -1.27
C ASP A 255 -7.70 14.44 -1.96
N THR A 256 -7.47 14.86 -3.21
CA THR A 256 -6.16 14.73 -3.86
C THR A 256 -5.10 15.60 -3.20
N GLU A 257 -3.86 15.12 -3.16
CA GLU A 257 -2.74 15.84 -2.55
C GLU A 257 -1.56 15.95 -3.51
N THR A 258 -0.83 17.06 -3.46
CA THR A 258 0.45 17.15 -4.18
C THR A 258 1.44 18.11 -3.52
N ASP A 259 2.72 17.83 -3.70
CA ASP A 259 3.80 18.81 -3.55
C ASP A 259 4.69 18.82 -4.82
N THR A 260 5.93 19.29 -4.72
CA THR A 260 6.88 19.32 -5.84
C THR A 260 7.30 17.95 -6.36
N GLU A 261 7.17 16.90 -5.55
CA GLU A 261 7.62 15.54 -5.88
C GLU A 261 6.51 14.47 -5.78
N LYS A 262 5.56 14.67 -4.87
CA LYS A 262 4.53 13.70 -4.48
C LYS A 262 3.17 13.98 -5.10
N TRP A 263 2.43 12.92 -5.37
CA TRP A 263 1.01 12.93 -5.70
C TRP A 263 0.27 11.85 -4.91
N ALA A 264 -0.83 12.21 -4.26
CA ALA A 264 -1.78 11.26 -3.71
C ALA A 264 -3.10 11.36 -4.50
N PRO A 265 -3.59 10.27 -5.10
CA PRO A 265 -4.89 10.22 -5.76
C PRO A 265 -6.02 10.25 -4.70
N PRO A 266 -7.29 10.47 -5.10
CA PRO A 266 -8.39 10.50 -4.15
C PRO A 266 -8.58 9.13 -3.50
N PHE A 267 -9.10 9.10 -2.27
CA PHE A 267 -9.08 7.93 -1.39
C PHE A 267 -9.64 6.67 -2.05
N GLN A 268 -10.74 6.81 -2.81
CA GLN A 268 -11.50 5.74 -3.46
C GLN A 268 -10.85 5.07 -4.69
N VAL A 269 -9.62 5.45 -5.05
CA VAL A 269 -8.81 4.78 -6.10
C VAL A 269 -7.33 4.65 -5.73
N ARG A 270 -7.00 4.80 -4.44
CA ARG A 270 -5.63 4.64 -3.95
C ARG A 270 -5.15 3.20 -4.10
N GLY A 271 -6.06 2.24 -3.90
CA GLY A 271 -5.88 0.82 -4.15
C GLY A 271 -5.70 0.53 -5.64
N ASP A 272 -6.58 1.04 -6.50
CA ASP A 272 -6.46 0.91 -7.97
C ASP A 272 -5.09 1.36 -8.47
N VAL A 273 -4.61 2.50 -7.99
CA VAL A 273 -3.28 3.04 -8.33
C VAL A 273 -2.16 2.16 -7.75
N ALA A 274 -2.28 1.72 -6.48
CA ALA A 274 -1.29 0.85 -5.86
C ALA A 274 -1.15 -0.49 -6.60
N ARG A 275 -2.27 -1.18 -6.88
CA ARG A 275 -2.31 -2.45 -7.62
C ARG A 275 -1.77 -2.32 -9.02
N SER A 276 -2.03 -1.20 -9.71
CA SER A 276 -1.47 -0.92 -11.04
C SER A 276 0.06 -0.80 -11.02
N LEU A 277 0.61 -0.11 -10.01
CA LEU A 277 2.07 0.05 -9.85
C LEU A 277 2.76 -1.25 -9.40
N MET A 278 2.11 -2.01 -8.51
CA MET A 278 2.56 -3.33 -8.09
C MET A 278 2.63 -4.29 -9.28
N TYR A 279 1.59 -4.33 -10.12
CA TYR A 279 1.61 -5.08 -11.38
C TYR A 279 2.79 -4.65 -12.27
N MET A 280 3.01 -3.35 -12.48
CA MET A 280 4.13 -2.88 -13.30
C MET A 280 5.50 -3.32 -12.75
N ALA A 281 5.67 -3.28 -11.43
CA ALA A 281 6.90 -3.74 -10.77
C ALA A 281 7.07 -5.27 -10.75
N VAL A 282 6.01 -6.07 -10.96
CA VAL A 282 6.12 -7.51 -11.23
C VAL A 282 6.42 -7.76 -12.69
N SER A 283 5.52 -7.32 -13.58
CA SER A 283 5.51 -7.64 -15.01
C SER A 283 6.75 -7.14 -15.75
N TYR A 284 7.40 -6.09 -15.25
CA TYR A 284 8.60 -5.49 -15.83
C TYR A 284 9.78 -5.40 -14.84
N GLY A 285 9.63 -5.87 -13.60
CA GLY A 285 10.69 -5.77 -12.59
C GLY A 285 11.86 -6.72 -12.77
N SER A 286 11.69 -7.85 -13.46
CA SER A 286 12.79 -8.83 -13.64
C SER A 286 12.61 -9.72 -14.87
N GLY A 287 13.73 -10.24 -15.40
CA GLY A 287 13.72 -11.50 -16.14
C GLY A 287 13.58 -11.47 -17.67
N GLN A 288 13.60 -10.32 -18.34
CA GLN A 288 13.49 -10.29 -19.82
C GLN A 288 14.86 -10.23 -20.52
N LYS A 289 15.15 -11.25 -21.34
CA LYS A 289 16.33 -11.31 -22.23
C LYS A 289 16.29 -10.23 -23.33
N ASP A 290 15.10 -9.71 -23.60
CA ASP A 290 14.79 -8.79 -24.71
C ASP A 290 14.73 -7.32 -24.26
N GLY A 291 15.14 -7.03 -23.02
CA GLY A 291 15.51 -5.69 -22.57
C GLY A 291 14.46 -4.87 -21.81
N ALA A 292 13.32 -5.45 -21.39
CA ALA A 292 12.30 -4.70 -20.64
C ALA A 292 12.88 -3.87 -19.47
N PRO A 293 12.31 -2.68 -19.21
CA PRO A 293 12.87 -1.77 -18.24
C PRO A 293 12.73 -2.33 -16.84
N HIS A 294 13.83 -2.61 -16.14
CA HIS A 294 13.82 -2.97 -14.72
C HIS A 294 13.07 -1.89 -13.91
N LEU A 295 11.84 -2.19 -13.51
CA LEU A 295 10.93 -1.33 -12.73
C LEU A 295 10.91 -1.77 -11.26
N GLU A 296 10.98 -0.84 -10.31
CA GLU A 296 11.06 -1.16 -8.89
C GLU A 296 10.18 -0.21 -8.03
N LEU A 297 9.51 -0.72 -7.00
CA LEU A 297 8.84 0.11 -5.99
C LEU A 297 9.80 0.39 -4.82
N SER A 298 9.79 1.62 -4.27
CA SER A 298 10.72 1.96 -3.17
C SER A 298 10.31 3.20 -2.41
N ASP A 299 10.41 3.18 -1.07
CA ASP A 299 10.33 4.38 -0.22
C ASP A 299 11.48 5.39 -0.43
N SER A 300 12.36 5.16 -1.42
CA SER A 300 13.25 6.17 -1.99
C SER A 300 13.12 6.21 -3.52
N PRO A 301 12.03 6.82 -4.06
CA PRO A 301 11.81 6.91 -5.50
C PRO A 301 12.91 7.67 -6.23
N SER A 302 13.18 7.28 -7.47
CA SER A 302 14.18 7.92 -8.34
C SER A 302 13.88 7.58 -9.79
N ILE A 303 13.68 8.63 -10.60
CA ILE A 303 13.50 8.53 -12.06
C ILE A 303 14.69 7.81 -12.71
N GLN A 304 15.91 8.19 -12.32
CA GLN A 304 17.16 7.66 -12.88
C GLN A 304 17.34 6.16 -12.57
N ARG A 305 16.91 5.73 -11.37
CA ARG A 305 16.96 4.32 -10.95
C ARG A 305 15.67 3.55 -11.26
N ARG A 306 14.69 4.16 -11.94
CA ARG A 306 13.38 3.56 -12.28
C ARG A 306 12.62 3.05 -11.04
N LYS A 307 12.79 3.74 -9.91
CA LYS A 307 12.13 3.47 -8.62
C LYS A 307 10.92 4.38 -8.47
N MET A 308 9.70 3.84 -8.45
CA MET A 308 8.45 4.60 -8.42
C MET A 308 7.66 4.35 -7.14
N GLY A 309 7.06 5.41 -6.59
CA GLY A 309 6.07 5.35 -5.50
C GLY A 309 6.62 4.91 -4.13
N LEU A 310 6.13 5.55 -3.06
CA LEU A 310 6.46 5.16 -1.68
C LEU A 310 5.84 3.79 -1.39
N LEU A 311 6.65 2.74 -1.43
CA LEU A 311 6.21 1.35 -1.26
C LEU A 311 5.38 1.16 0.02
N SER A 312 5.78 1.78 1.13
CA SER A 312 5.03 1.78 2.38
C SER A 312 3.63 2.41 2.26
N ALA A 313 3.45 3.45 1.45
CA ALA A 313 2.15 4.05 1.18
C ALA A 313 1.31 3.16 0.25
N LEU A 314 1.91 2.61 -0.81
CA LEU A 314 1.21 1.73 -1.76
C LEU A 314 0.69 0.45 -1.09
N LEU A 315 1.46 -0.15 -0.18
CA LEU A 315 0.99 -1.30 0.61
C LEU A 315 -0.23 -0.93 1.49
N ARG A 316 -0.17 0.20 2.23
CA ARG A 316 -1.33 0.68 3.00
C ARG A 316 -2.55 0.97 2.12
N TRP A 317 -2.34 1.57 0.96
CA TRP A 317 -3.41 1.93 0.05
C TRP A 317 -4.12 0.68 -0.52
N ASN A 318 -3.37 -0.38 -0.83
CA ASN A 318 -3.96 -1.65 -1.25
C ASN A 318 -4.76 -2.34 -0.12
N GLU A 319 -4.37 -2.16 1.15
CA GLU A 319 -5.12 -2.69 2.31
C GLU A 319 -6.38 -1.87 2.63
N LEU A 320 -6.32 -0.54 2.51
CA LEU A 320 -7.42 0.38 2.88
C LEU A 320 -8.48 0.56 1.78
N ASP A 321 -8.12 0.31 0.53
CA ASP A 321 -8.99 0.48 -0.65
C ASP A 321 -9.01 -0.83 -1.47
N PRO A 322 -9.79 -1.85 -1.06
CA PRO A 322 -9.78 -3.18 -1.69
C PRO A 322 -10.35 -3.17 -3.11
N PRO A 323 -10.09 -4.20 -3.94
CA PRO A 323 -10.52 -4.24 -5.33
C PRO A 323 -12.03 -4.03 -5.55
N SER A 324 -12.39 -2.91 -6.17
CA SER A 324 -13.80 -2.58 -6.43
C SER A 324 -14.41 -3.46 -7.52
N ARG A 325 -15.75 -3.55 -7.57
CA ARG A 325 -16.46 -4.27 -8.64
C ARG A 325 -16.08 -3.75 -10.04
N SER A 326 -15.90 -2.43 -10.18
CA SER A 326 -15.48 -1.80 -11.43
C SER A 326 -14.05 -2.21 -11.82
N GLU A 327 -13.12 -2.24 -10.86
CA GLU A 327 -11.75 -2.68 -11.10
C GLU A 327 -11.66 -4.16 -11.48
N GLN A 328 -12.44 -5.04 -10.82
CA GLN A 328 -12.53 -6.46 -11.15
C GLN A 328 -13.04 -6.67 -12.58
N LEU A 329 -14.15 -6.01 -12.95
CA LEU A 329 -14.69 -6.03 -14.33
C LEU A 329 -13.69 -5.50 -15.37
N ARG A 330 -12.92 -4.49 -15.00
CA ARG A 330 -11.84 -3.96 -15.83
C ARG A 330 -10.73 -4.99 -16.03
N ASN A 331 -10.35 -5.71 -14.97
CA ASN A 331 -9.35 -6.78 -15.02
C ASN A 331 -9.81 -7.94 -15.92
N ASP A 332 -11.08 -8.35 -15.79
CA ASP A 332 -11.71 -9.34 -16.67
C ASP A 332 -11.68 -8.91 -18.14
N ARG A 333 -11.99 -7.63 -18.42
CA ARG A 333 -12.00 -7.08 -19.79
C ARG A 333 -10.61 -6.97 -20.42
N VAL A 334 -9.57 -6.63 -19.64
CA VAL A 334 -8.20 -6.65 -20.15
C VAL A 334 -7.80 -8.09 -20.55
N CYS A 335 -8.20 -9.09 -19.78
CA CYS A 335 -8.01 -10.49 -20.14
C CYS A 335 -8.79 -10.88 -21.41
N ASN A 336 -10.13 -10.79 -21.41
CA ASN A 336 -10.95 -11.43 -22.44
C ASN A 336 -11.07 -10.63 -23.76
N LEU A 337 -10.86 -9.31 -23.76
CA LEU A 337 -10.95 -8.47 -24.97
C LEU A 337 -9.61 -7.98 -25.55
N TYR A 338 -8.56 -7.82 -24.74
CA TYR A 338 -7.43 -6.94 -25.12
C TYR A 338 -6.02 -7.53 -25.03
N GLN A 339 -5.55 -7.92 -23.84
CA GLN A 339 -4.14 -8.31 -23.60
C GLN A 339 -3.97 -9.77 -23.22
N HIS A 340 -5.03 -10.45 -22.78
CA HIS A 340 -5.01 -11.87 -22.41
C HIS A 340 -4.10 -12.19 -21.21
N ASN A 341 -3.87 -11.19 -20.36
CA ASN A 341 -3.29 -11.31 -19.02
C ASN A 341 -4.18 -10.59 -17.99
N ARG A 342 -3.79 -10.64 -16.70
CA ARG A 342 -4.49 -10.00 -15.59
C ARG A 342 -3.52 -9.28 -14.66
N ASN A 343 -4.02 -8.27 -13.95
CA ASN A 343 -3.36 -7.73 -12.78
C ASN A 343 -3.63 -8.65 -11.58
N PRO A 344 -2.60 -9.35 -11.07
CA PRO A 344 -2.78 -10.32 -10.00
C PRO A 344 -3.10 -9.67 -8.66
N PHE A 345 -2.80 -8.38 -8.48
CA PHE A 345 -3.14 -7.68 -7.24
C PHE A 345 -4.62 -7.27 -7.18
N VAL A 346 -5.35 -7.33 -8.31
CA VAL A 346 -6.82 -7.16 -8.33
C VAL A 346 -7.52 -8.46 -7.95
N ASP A 347 -7.01 -9.60 -8.41
CA ASP A 347 -7.58 -10.92 -8.10
C ASP A 347 -7.12 -11.45 -6.72
N HIS A 348 -5.87 -11.12 -6.35
CA HIS A 348 -5.17 -11.53 -5.13
C HIS A 348 -4.41 -10.35 -4.50
N PRO A 349 -5.12 -9.36 -3.91
CA PRO A 349 -4.49 -8.19 -3.28
C PRO A 349 -3.50 -8.56 -2.15
N GLU A 350 -3.66 -9.72 -1.51
CA GLU A 350 -2.76 -10.26 -0.49
C GLU A 350 -1.33 -10.52 -1.01
N TYR A 351 -1.16 -10.77 -2.32
CA TYR A 351 0.17 -10.99 -2.92
C TYR A 351 1.09 -9.77 -2.74
N ALA A 352 0.53 -8.56 -2.60
CA ALA A 352 1.32 -7.36 -2.36
C ALA A 352 2.13 -7.46 -1.06
N ASN A 353 1.49 -7.95 0.00
CA ASN A 353 2.13 -8.17 1.28
C ASN A 353 3.10 -9.36 1.21
N LEU A 354 2.71 -10.47 0.58
CA LEU A 354 3.59 -11.63 0.43
C LEU A 354 4.88 -11.31 -0.34
N ILE A 355 4.86 -10.36 -1.29
CA ILE A 355 6.05 -9.97 -2.08
C ILE A 355 6.89 -8.89 -1.39
N TRP A 356 6.27 -7.79 -0.93
CA TRP A 356 7.02 -6.58 -0.52
C TRP A 356 6.94 -6.27 0.97
N ARG A 357 5.98 -6.81 1.71
CA ARG A 357 5.95 -6.68 3.18
C ARG A 357 6.91 -7.70 3.79
N ASN A 358 8.19 -7.55 3.45
CA ASN A 358 9.26 -8.13 4.24
C ASN A 358 9.05 -7.67 5.69
N PRO A 359 8.93 -8.59 6.67
CA PRO A 359 8.94 -8.21 8.07
C PRO A 359 10.24 -7.43 8.31
N PRO A 360 10.20 -6.24 8.94
CA PRO A 360 11.38 -5.40 9.03
C PRO A 360 12.50 -6.15 9.74
N ALA A 361 13.59 -6.37 8.99
CA ALA A 361 14.89 -6.66 9.59
C ALA A 361 15.19 -5.50 10.55
N GLU A 362 15.15 -5.80 11.85
CA GLU A 362 15.14 -4.83 12.97
C GLU A 362 13.87 -3.96 13.12
N SER A 363 12.67 -4.56 13.14
CA SER A 363 11.64 -4.21 14.14
C SER A 363 10.42 -5.15 14.16
N SER A 364 10.66 -6.46 14.05
CA SER A 364 9.65 -7.47 14.36
C SER A 364 10.31 -8.65 15.07
N PRO A 365 10.04 -8.93 16.37
CA PRO A 365 9.90 -10.32 16.75
C PRO A 365 8.71 -10.89 15.96
N PHE A 366 8.67 -12.21 15.72
CA PHE A 366 7.58 -12.93 15.02
C PHE A 366 7.64 -13.05 13.49
N THR A 367 8.83 -13.35 12.95
CA THR A 367 8.94 -14.37 11.89
C THR A 367 10.17 -15.26 12.12
N GLY A 368 10.03 -16.58 11.96
CA GLY A 368 11.17 -17.51 11.82
C GLY A 368 11.54 -18.41 13.02
N LYS A 369 10.88 -18.30 14.18
CA LYS A 369 10.88 -19.34 15.23
C LYS A 369 9.51 -19.40 15.88
N SER A 370 8.94 -20.61 15.98
CA SER A 370 7.68 -20.97 16.67
C SER A 370 7.02 -19.80 17.41
N GLN A 371 5.93 -19.23 16.90
CA GLN A 371 5.17 -18.24 17.65
C GLN A 371 4.52 -18.97 18.82
N LYS A 372 5.00 -18.68 20.04
CA LYS A 372 4.65 -19.43 21.25
C LYS A 372 3.57 -18.76 22.10
N ALA A 373 3.15 -17.56 21.74
CA ALA A 373 2.21 -16.74 22.50
C ALA A 373 1.68 -15.60 21.61
N TRP A 374 0.37 -15.34 21.63
CA TRP A 374 -0.28 -14.21 20.94
C TRP A 374 -1.70 -13.94 21.48
N VAL A 375 -2.23 -12.74 21.28
CA VAL A 375 -3.66 -12.43 21.56
C VAL A 375 -4.53 -12.96 20.43
N ASN A 376 -5.52 -13.79 20.75
CA ASN A 376 -6.24 -14.63 19.78
C ASN A 376 -7.64 -14.13 19.42
N GLU A 377 -8.38 -13.68 20.42
CA GLU A 377 -9.77 -13.22 20.31
C GLU A 377 -10.03 -12.22 21.43
N PHE A 378 -10.85 -11.20 21.19
CA PHE A 378 -11.38 -10.34 22.25
C PHE A 378 -12.71 -9.71 21.84
N HIS A 379 -13.49 -9.32 22.85
CA HIS A 379 -14.74 -8.58 22.69
C HIS A 379 -14.73 -7.41 23.69
N TYR A 380 -14.98 -6.18 23.20
CA TYR A 380 -14.82 -4.95 23.97
C TYR A 380 -16.03 -4.02 23.96
N GLU A 381 -16.88 -4.07 22.92
CA GLU A 381 -17.97 -3.10 22.76
C GLU A 381 -19.22 -3.79 22.19
N ASN A 382 -20.36 -3.57 22.83
CA ASN A 382 -21.66 -4.02 22.37
C ASN A 382 -22.82 -3.16 22.86
N LYS A 383 -23.98 -3.40 22.26
CA LYS A 383 -25.22 -2.69 22.56
C LYS A 383 -25.67 -2.80 24.03
N GLY A 384 -25.20 -1.89 24.88
CA GLY A 384 -25.84 -1.58 26.15
C GLY A 384 -24.89 -1.28 27.31
N LYS A 385 -24.27 -2.32 27.87
CA LYS A 385 -23.47 -2.26 29.11
C LYS A 385 -22.14 -3.01 29.01
N ASP A 386 -21.64 -3.23 27.79
CA ASP A 386 -20.44 -4.02 27.53
C ASP A 386 -20.55 -5.41 28.19
N GLU A 387 -21.61 -6.15 27.84
CA GLU A 387 -21.83 -7.49 28.41
C GLU A 387 -20.86 -8.50 27.78
N ASN A 388 -20.44 -9.53 28.52
CA ASN A 388 -19.51 -10.57 28.03
C ASN A 388 -18.12 -10.10 27.52
N GLU A 389 -17.59 -8.95 27.95
CA GLU A 389 -16.22 -8.54 27.60
C GLU A 389 -15.16 -9.61 27.97
N PHE A 390 -14.31 -9.98 27.02
CA PHE A 390 -13.26 -10.96 27.25
C PHE A 390 -12.01 -10.74 26.39
N ILE A 391 -10.91 -11.36 26.82
CA ILE A 391 -9.69 -11.50 26.04
C ILE A 391 -9.25 -12.97 26.10
N GLU A 392 -8.87 -13.51 24.95
CA GLU A 392 -8.25 -14.81 24.80
C GLU A 392 -6.81 -14.69 24.31
N VAL A 393 -5.92 -15.49 24.91
CA VAL A 393 -4.51 -15.56 24.57
C VAL A 393 -4.13 -17.02 24.35
N VAL A 394 -3.51 -17.36 23.22
CA VAL A 394 -3.04 -18.72 22.95
C VAL A 394 -1.56 -18.83 23.31
N ILE A 395 -1.20 -19.83 24.12
CA ILE A 395 0.15 -20.05 24.65
C ILE A 395 0.63 -21.49 24.38
N HIS A 396 1.83 -21.63 23.83
CA HIS A 396 2.50 -22.92 23.68
C HIS A 396 2.99 -23.45 25.04
N THR A 397 2.76 -24.73 25.30
CA THR A 397 3.14 -25.45 26.54
C THR A 397 4.62 -25.38 26.92
N SER A 398 5.51 -24.93 26.01
CA SER A 398 6.92 -24.66 26.34
C SER A 398 7.19 -23.33 27.06
N LEU A 399 6.19 -22.48 27.27
CA LEU A 399 6.30 -21.27 28.08
C LEU A 399 5.61 -21.49 29.43
N ASP A 400 6.21 -21.01 30.52
CA ASP A 400 5.54 -20.96 31.82
C ASP A 400 4.61 -19.74 31.85
N ALA A 401 3.33 -19.95 32.18
CA ALA A 401 2.35 -18.89 32.33
C ALA A 401 2.74 -17.85 33.41
N LYS A 402 3.57 -18.24 34.39
CA LYS A 402 4.10 -17.33 35.42
C LYS A 402 5.02 -16.26 34.84
N ASP A 403 5.74 -16.60 33.77
CA ASP A 403 6.61 -15.69 33.03
C ASP A 403 5.80 -14.82 32.04
N LEU A 404 4.46 -14.85 32.04
CA LEU A 404 3.61 -14.15 31.07
C LEU A 404 2.60 -13.22 31.76
N MET A 405 2.43 -12.02 31.19
CA MET A 405 1.47 -11.02 31.66
C MET A 405 0.65 -10.44 30.51
N LEU A 406 -0.65 -10.32 30.71
CA LEU A 406 -1.58 -9.58 29.86
C LEU A 406 -1.75 -8.17 30.45
N THR A 407 -1.50 -7.13 29.67
CA THR A 407 -1.45 -5.75 30.16
C THR A 407 -2.28 -4.83 29.26
N LEU A 408 -3.15 -4.03 29.84
CA LEU A 408 -4.10 -3.19 29.12
C LEU A 408 -3.75 -1.71 29.24
N TYR A 409 -3.89 -1.00 28.13
CA TYR A 409 -3.44 0.37 27.92
C TYR A 409 -4.58 1.25 27.44
N ASN A 410 -4.71 2.43 28.07
CA ASN A 410 -5.65 3.46 27.65
C ASN A 410 -5.04 4.25 26.47
N GLY A 411 -5.73 4.34 25.34
CA GLY A 411 -5.28 4.99 24.11
C GLY A 411 -5.26 6.51 24.19
N ALA A 412 -6.20 7.10 24.92
CA ALA A 412 -6.30 8.56 25.08
C ALA A 412 -5.09 9.18 25.81
N ASN A 413 -4.42 8.43 26.67
CA ASN A 413 -3.23 8.90 27.41
C ASN A 413 -2.00 7.98 27.32
N GLY A 414 -2.12 6.82 26.69
CA GLY A 414 -1.07 5.81 26.54
C GLY A 414 -0.68 5.07 27.81
N ARG A 415 -1.46 5.13 28.90
CA ARG A 415 -1.08 4.58 30.22
C ARG A 415 -1.70 3.22 30.51
N MET A 416 -0.95 2.39 31.21
CA MET A 416 -1.41 1.09 31.69
C MET A 416 -2.50 1.27 32.75
N TYR A 417 -3.66 0.62 32.57
CA TYR A 417 -4.75 0.61 33.56
C TYR A 417 -4.97 -0.74 34.23
N ARG A 418 -4.50 -1.84 33.63
CA ARG A 418 -4.63 -3.20 34.18
C ARG A 418 -3.44 -4.07 33.76
N SER A 419 -3.03 -5.00 34.62
CA SER A 419 -2.03 -6.02 34.30
C SER A 419 -2.35 -7.30 35.08
N LEU A 420 -2.36 -8.44 34.39
CA LEU A 420 -2.79 -9.76 34.89
C LEU A 420 -1.70 -10.79 34.57
N ASN A 421 -1.35 -11.66 35.50
CA ASN A 421 -0.41 -12.76 35.25
C ASN A 421 -1.16 -14.00 34.75
N LEU A 422 -0.70 -14.65 33.69
CA LEU A 422 -1.42 -15.78 33.07
C LEU A 422 -1.43 -17.04 33.95
N ALA A 423 -0.60 -17.13 35.00
CA ALA A 423 -0.66 -18.22 35.97
C ALA A 423 -1.81 -18.07 36.99
N ASP A 424 -2.51 -16.93 37.02
CA ASP A 424 -3.65 -16.71 37.91
C ASP A 424 -4.86 -17.54 37.44
N ARG A 425 -5.12 -18.63 38.15
CA ARG A 425 -6.22 -19.57 37.87
C ARG A 425 -7.57 -19.15 38.46
N GLU A 426 -7.61 -18.08 39.26
CA GLU A 426 -8.87 -17.45 39.69
C GLU A 426 -9.38 -16.47 38.62
N VAL A 427 -8.46 -15.90 37.83
CA VAL A 427 -8.75 -14.94 36.75
C VAL A 427 -8.86 -15.60 35.37
N PHE A 428 -7.99 -16.55 35.03
CA PHE A 428 -7.98 -17.19 33.72
C PHE A 428 -8.61 -18.59 33.72
N THR A 429 -9.62 -18.77 32.86
CA THR A 429 -10.05 -20.10 32.42
C THR A 429 -9.05 -20.61 31.38
N VAL A 430 -8.65 -21.88 31.47
CA VAL A 430 -7.64 -22.47 30.56
C VAL A 430 -8.19 -23.73 29.93
N THR A 431 -8.21 -23.79 28.60
CA THR A 431 -8.66 -24.95 27.82
C THR A 431 -7.55 -25.48 26.91
N GLU A 432 -7.68 -26.73 26.47
CA GLU A 432 -6.77 -27.32 25.50
C GLU A 432 -7.03 -26.78 24.09
N GLY A 433 -5.96 -26.38 23.40
CA GLY A 433 -5.98 -26.14 21.96
C GLY A 433 -5.56 -27.39 21.19
N SER A 434 -4.95 -27.18 20.03
CA SER A 434 -4.27 -28.24 19.27
C SER A 434 -2.74 -28.14 19.42
N SER A 435 -2.01 -29.16 18.94
CA SER A 435 -0.57 -29.11 18.66
C SER A 435 0.35 -28.58 19.80
N GLY A 436 -0.02 -28.79 21.07
CA GLY A 436 0.78 -28.34 22.22
C GLY A 436 0.53 -26.90 22.66
N TYR A 437 -0.58 -26.29 22.27
CA TYR A 437 -1.04 -24.98 22.72
C TYR A 437 -2.25 -25.08 23.68
N LEU A 438 -2.37 -24.08 24.54
CA LEU A 438 -3.47 -23.88 25.49
C LEU A 438 -4.08 -22.50 25.23
N LEU A 439 -5.40 -22.37 25.38
CA LEU A 439 -6.10 -21.09 25.33
C LEU A 439 -6.31 -20.58 26.76
N TYR A 440 -5.98 -19.32 26.99
CA TYR A 440 -6.16 -18.60 28.26
C TYR A 440 -7.19 -17.51 28.05
N THR A 441 -8.39 -17.70 28.60
CA THR A 441 -9.52 -16.78 28.46
C THR A 441 -9.79 -16.07 29.78
N VAL A 442 -9.91 -14.75 29.73
CA VAL A 442 -10.28 -13.91 30.89
C VAL A 442 -11.45 -13.01 30.52
N CYS A 443 -12.49 -12.99 31.36
CA CYS A 443 -13.52 -11.96 31.33
C CYS A 443 -13.00 -10.75 32.14
N THR A 444 -12.76 -9.63 31.48
CA THR A 444 -12.25 -8.41 32.12
C THR A 444 -12.76 -7.20 31.36
N PRO A 445 -13.15 -6.12 32.06
CA PRO A 445 -13.49 -4.88 31.37
C PRO A 445 -12.31 -4.35 30.56
N LEU A 446 -12.61 -4.02 29.31
CA LEU A 446 -11.83 -3.27 28.37
C LEU A 446 -12.24 -1.79 28.45
N GLN A 447 -11.86 -0.99 27.46
CA GLN A 447 -12.22 0.42 27.36
C GLN A 447 -12.53 0.73 25.90
N ASN A 448 -13.55 1.57 25.66
CA ASN A 448 -14.08 1.82 24.32
C ASN A 448 -13.58 3.19 23.82
N GLY A 449 -12.36 3.55 24.22
CA GLY A 449 -11.68 4.79 23.89
C GLY A 449 -10.83 4.67 22.62
N PRO A 450 -10.47 5.81 22.00
CA PRO A 450 -9.72 5.82 20.76
C PRO A 450 -8.32 5.22 20.97
N ALA A 451 -7.97 4.21 20.18
CA ALA A 451 -6.69 3.51 20.23
C ALA A 451 -6.40 2.81 21.58
N ASP A 452 -7.40 2.32 22.31
CA ASP A 452 -7.16 1.43 23.46
C ASP A 452 -6.44 0.13 23.01
N GLY A 453 -5.72 -0.54 23.93
CA GLY A 453 -4.84 -1.63 23.51
C GLY A 453 -4.44 -2.68 24.54
N ILE A 454 -4.00 -3.81 24.01
CA ILE A 454 -3.78 -5.09 24.68
C ILE A 454 -2.34 -5.53 24.40
N ALA A 455 -1.53 -5.68 25.45
CA ALA A 455 -0.13 -6.09 25.35
C ALA A 455 0.12 -7.43 26.07
N LEU A 456 0.72 -8.38 25.37
CA LEU A 456 1.21 -9.63 25.93
C LEU A 456 2.71 -9.52 26.19
N ILE A 457 3.13 -9.78 27.43
CA ILE A 457 4.49 -9.53 27.90
C ILE A 457 5.10 -10.82 28.43
N TYR A 458 6.32 -11.13 28.02
CA TYR A 458 7.16 -12.14 28.66
C TYR A 458 8.08 -11.49 29.70
N CYS A 459 7.92 -11.87 30.96
CA CYS A 459 8.49 -11.21 32.12
C CYS A 459 9.04 -12.20 33.18
N ARG A 460 10.00 -13.05 32.77
CA ARG A 460 10.76 -13.90 33.72
C ARG A 460 11.59 -13.10 34.75
N ASP A 461 11.97 -11.89 34.39
CA ASP A 461 12.65 -10.91 35.24
C ASP A 461 12.04 -9.53 34.93
N MET A 462 11.50 -8.85 35.95
CA MET A 462 10.87 -7.53 35.83
C MET A 462 11.79 -6.45 35.25
N ARG A 463 13.12 -6.68 35.22
CA ARG A 463 14.11 -5.80 34.59
C ARG A 463 14.36 -6.10 33.10
N LYS A 464 13.75 -7.16 32.57
CA LYS A 464 13.93 -7.68 31.20
C LYS A 464 12.61 -8.10 30.55
N ALA A 465 11.53 -7.37 30.84
CA ALA A 465 10.24 -7.54 30.18
C ALA A 465 10.41 -7.43 28.65
N LYS A 466 9.87 -8.40 27.91
CA LYS A 466 9.82 -8.42 26.46
C LYS A 466 8.36 -8.39 26.01
N VAL A 467 7.99 -7.38 25.23
CA VAL A 467 6.70 -7.36 24.52
C VAL A 467 6.68 -8.52 23.51
N LEU A 468 5.71 -9.42 23.66
CA LEU A 468 5.40 -10.50 22.72
C LEU A 468 4.23 -10.12 21.80
N ASP A 469 3.31 -9.31 22.26
CA ASP A 469 2.26 -8.77 21.42
C ASP A 469 1.90 -7.38 21.95
N PHE A 470 1.53 -6.47 21.05
CA PHE A 470 0.95 -5.19 21.47
C PHE A 470 0.03 -4.68 20.37
N LEU A 471 -1.26 -4.88 20.62
CA LEU A 471 -2.34 -4.57 19.71
C LEU A 471 -3.10 -3.34 20.20
N SER A 472 -3.76 -2.66 19.28
CA SER A 472 -4.78 -1.66 19.57
C SER A 472 -5.92 -1.74 18.58
N TYR A 473 -7.08 -1.24 18.97
CA TYR A 473 -8.27 -1.12 18.13
C TYR A 473 -8.63 0.37 17.97
N GLU A 474 -9.19 0.73 16.82
CA GLU A 474 -9.56 2.11 16.47
C GLU A 474 -8.38 3.11 16.50
N GLY A 475 -7.19 2.66 16.08
CA GLY A 475 -6.01 3.50 15.91
C GLY A 475 -4.75 2.92 16.56
N ARG A 476 -3.64 3.67 16.51
CA ARG A 476 -2.34 3.29 17.10
C ARG A 476 -2.03 4.08 18.35
N LEU A 477 -1.54 3.38 19.37
CA LEU A 477 -1.24 3.91 20.70
C LEU A 477 0.26 3.76 20.99
N ARG A 478 0.87 4.74 21.67
CA ARG A 478 2.24 4.59 22.23
C ARG A 478 2.16 4.50 23.76
N ALA A 479 2.63 3.40 24.32
CA ALA A 479 2.66 3.20 25.76
C ALA A 479 3.61 4.20 26.45
N GLN A 480 3.13 4.88 27.49
CA GLN A 480 3.86 5.90 28.26
C GLN A 480 4.45 5.35 29.56
N ASP A 481 3.86 4.29 30.11
CA ASP A 481 4.31 3.57 31.30
C ASP A 481 4.06 2.05 31.18
N GLY A 482 4.23 1.30 32.28
CA GLY A 482 4.14 -0.16 32.30
C GLY A 482 5.24 -0.89 31.51
N PRO A 483 5.11 -2.22 31.33
CA PRO A 483 6.11 -3.07 30.68
C PRO A 483 6.30 -2.81 29.18
N ALA A 484 5.31 -2.24 28.48
CA ALA A 484 5.40 -1.89 27.06
C ALA A 484 5.89 -0.44 26.82
N LYS A 485 6.33 0.29 27.85
CA LYS A 485 6.71 1.70 27.77
C LYS A 485 7.63 2.01 26.58
N GLY A 486 7.21 2.97 25.75
CA GLY A 486 7.93 3.43 24.57
C GLY A 486 7.62 2.63 23.30
N VAL A 487 6.97 1.47 23.39
CA VAL A 487 6.52 0.69 22.22
C VAL A 487 5.25 1.33 21.64
N ILE A 488 5.09 1.24 20.32
CA ILE A 488 3.86 1.60 19.60
C ILE A 488 3.11 0.30 19.31
N SER A 489 1.80 0.26 19.56
CA SER A 489 0.94 -0.86 19.23
C SER A 489 0.72 -1.00 17.72
N THR A 490 0.35 -2.22 17.31
CA THR A 490 -0.18 -2.51 15.99
C THR A 490 -1.70 -2.37 16.02
N ASP A 491 -2.24 -1.43 15.25
CA ASP A 491 -3.68 -1.33 15.02
C ASP A 491 -4.15 -2.59 14.29
N ILE A 492 -5.17 -3.28 14.83
CA ILE A 492 -5.73 -4.48 14.21
C ILE A 492 -6.62 -4.17 13.01
N MET A 493 -6.95 -2.89 12.76
CA MET A 493 -7.77 -2.38 11.66
C MET A 493 -9.24 -2.83 11.67
N PHE A 494 -9.68 -3.56 12.70
CA PHE A 494 -11.08 -3.89 12.97
C PHE A 494 -11.56 -3.21 14.23
N LYS A 495 -12.88 -3.08 14.34
CA LYS A 495 -13.54 -2.48 15.49
C LYS A 495 -14.92 -3.07 15.76
N GLU A 496 -15.36 -2.88 16.98
CA GLU A 496 -16.74 -3.09 17.41
C GLU A 496 -17.42 -1.74 17.57
N THR A 497 -18.75 -1.74 17.76
CA THR A 497 -19.57 -0.54 17.86
C THR A 497 -20.78 -0.83 18.75
N GLU A 498 -21.54 0.20 19.16
CA GLU A 498 -22.82 0.06 19.86
C GLU A 498 -23.89 -0.78 19.09
N GLU A 499 -23.60 -1.20 17.85
CA GLU A 499 -24.42 -2.10 17.03
C GLU A 499 -23.98 -3.59 17.10
N SER A 500 -22.80 -3.88 17.66
CA SER A 500 -22.31 -5.25 17.91
C SER A 500 -23.22 -6.01 18.87
N SER A 501 -23.31 -7.34 18.67
CA SER A 501 -24.02 -8.23 19.60
C SER A 501 -23.13 -8.71 20.75
N ASP A 502 -23.76 -9.21 21.81
CA ASP A 502 -23.12 -9.88 22.98
C ASP A 502 -22.41 -11.22 22.63
N ARG A 503 -22.40 -11.57 21.33
CA ARG A 503 -21.81 -12.78 20.74
C ARG A 503 -20.90 -12.45 19.54
N ASP A 504 -20.68 -11.17 19.28
CA ASP A 504 -19.65 -10.73 18.35
C ASP A 504 -18.29 -10.81 19.06
N SER A 505 -17.22 -10.83 18.27
CA SER A 505 -15.85 -10.62 18.76
C SER A 505 -14.95 -10.19 17.60
N LEU A 506 -13.75 -9.75 17.92
CA LEU A 506 -12.64 -9.62 16.98
C LEU A 506 -11.68 -10.78 17.24
N GLY A 507 -11.34 -11.54 16.20
CA GLY A 507 -10.51 -12.74 16.36
C GLY A 507 -9.60 -13.04 15.19
N LEU A 508 -8.52 -13.76 15.47
CA LEU A 508 -7.59 -14.30 14.49
C LEU A 508 -8.15 -15.57 13.84
N SER A 509 -7.99 -15.72 12.53
CA SER A 509 -8.26 -17.00 11.86
C SER A 509 -7.39 -17.19 10.61
N GLY A 510 -7.09 -18.46 10.34
CA GLY A 510 -6.16 -18.94 9.32
C GLY A 510 -5.63 -20.33 9.70
N SER A 511 -5.08 -21.07 8.74
CA SER A 511 -4.71 -22.48 8.91
C SER A 511 -3.26 -22.73 9.39
N LYS A 512 -2.49 -21.67 9.68
CA LYS A 512 -1.05 -21.76 9.96
C LYS A 512 -0.58 -20.67 10.93
N ILE A 513 0.15 -21.09 11.96
CA ILE A 513 0.74 -20.21 12.97
C ILE A 513 1.66 -19.16 12.31
N GLY A 514 1.45 -17.89 12.67
CA GLY A 514 2.16 -16.74 12.10
C GLY A 514 1.55 -16.18 10.82
N GLU A 515 0.50 -16.81 10.27
CA GLU A 515 -0.21 -16.39 9.05
C GLU A 515 -1.71 -16.16 9.32
N PHE A 516 -2.10 -15.96 10.59
CA PHE A 516 -3.47 -15.62 10.96
C PHE A 516 -3.79 -14.14 10.64
N ALA A 517 -5.03 -13.88 10.24
CA ALA A 517 -5.56 -12.54 10.02
C ALA A 517 -6.72 -12.23 10.96
N TRP A 518 -6.77 -10.99 11.46
CA TRP A 518 -7.91 -10.47 12.23
C TRP A 518 -9.18 -10.43 11.37
N ARG A 519 -10.34 -10.63 12.00
CA ARG A 519 -11.67 -10.44 11.41
C ARG A 519 -12.70 -10.19 12.50
N LYS A 520 -13.84 -9.62 12.14
CA LYS A 520 -15.04 -9.61 13.00
C LYS A 520 -15.76 -10.95 12.90
N MET A 521 -16.11 -11.55 14.03
CA MET A 521 -16.78 -12.85 14.14
C MET A 521 -18.23 -12.65 14.61
N VAL A 522 -19.07 -12.17 13.68
CA VAL A 522 -20.47 -11.81 13.96
C VAL A 522 -21.28 -13.00 14.48
N GLY A 523 -21.84 -12.88 15.68
CA GLY A 523 -22.65 -13.90 16.35
C GLY A 523 -21.95 -15.25 16.63
N ASN A 524 -20.63 -15.31 16.51
CA ASN A 524 -19.83 -16.54 16.54
C ASN A 524 -18.54 -16.40 17.38
N ALA A 525 -18.57 -15.61 18.45
CA ALA A 525 -17.48 -15.57 19.42
C ALA A 525 -17.17 -16.97 20.00
N THR A 526 -15.89 -17.27 20.21
CA THR A 526 -15.37 -18.61 20.54
C THR A 526 -14.58 -18.71 21.85
N PRO A 527 -14.88 -17.96 22.93
CA PRO A 527 -14.07 -17.95 24.16
C PRO A 527 -13.82 -19.36 24.73
N GLY A 528 -12.54 -19.73 24.82
CA GLY A 528 -12.07 -21.02 25.31
C GLY A 528 -12.08 -22.14 24.26
N LYS A 529 -12.27 -21.80 22.98
CA LYS A 529 -12.29 -22.75 21.84
C LYS A 529 -11.50 -22.16 20.67
N LEU A 530 -11.08 -23.01 19.73
CA LEU A 530 -10.42 -22.55 18.51
C LEU A 530 -11.40 -21.71 17.65
N ASN A 531 -10.91 -20.56 17.17
CA ASN A 531 -11.64 -19.71 16.23
C ASN A 531 -11.96 -20.47 14.94
N ALA A 532 -13.04 -20.10 14.26
CA ALA A 532 -13.47 -20.81 13.05
C ALA A 532 -12.38 -20.83 11.96
N GLY A 533 -11.98 -22.04 11.54
CA GLY A 533 -10.91 -22.25 10.55
C GLY A 533 -9.48 -22.13 11.10
N GLN A 534 -9.30 -21.97 12.42
CA GLN A 534 -7.99 -21.90 13.04
C GLN A 534 -7.38 -23.30 13.27
N MET A 535 -6.11 -23.45 12.90
CA MET A 535 -5.31 -24.65 13.17
C MET A 535 -3.90 -24.25 13.63
N PHE A 536 -3.30 -25.06 14.52
CA PHE A 536 -1.98 -24.84 15.11
C PHE A 536 -0.95 -25.84 14.57
#